data_AF-A0A0F2N812-F1
#
_entry.id   AF-A0A0F2N812-F1
#
_cell.length_a   1.000
_cell.length_b   1.000
_cell.length_c   1.000
_cell.angle_alpha   90.00
_cell.angle_beta   90.00
_cell.angle_gamma   90.00
#
_symmetry.space_group_name_H-M   'P 1'
#
loop_
_entity.id
_entity.type
_entity.pdbx_description
1 polymer ?
#
loop_
_entity_poly.entity_id
_entity_poly.type
_entity_poly.pdbx_seq_one_letter_code
_entity_poly.pdbx_strand_id
1 'polypeptide(L)'
;MPGLPLELTRFALIALSEDSPFFFLQSLEDENTGFILVNPFALFPGYEFDLPDAEAETLGFGAPEQAAVFCIVNAVRGFKNATANLLAPVAMNTATGTARQVVLNDRRYGVRHPLPATAGKSAAEDR
;
A
#
# COMPACT_ATOMS: atom_id res chain seq x y z
N MET A 1 -8.81 -0.68 9.15
CA MET A 1 -7.69 0.28 9.06
C MET A 1 -7.92 1.42 10.04
N PRO A 2 -6.89 1.98 10.70
CA PRO A 2 -7.05 3.15 11.56
C PRO A 2 -7.72 4.32 10.83
N GLY A 3 -8.67 4.98 11.49
CA GLY A 3 -9.39 6.14 10.93
C GLY A 3 -10.56 5.80 10.00
N LEU A 4 -10.80 4.52 9.68
CA LEU A 4 -12.03 4.09 9.04
C LEU A 4 -13.11 3.67 10.05
N PRO A 5 -14.40 3.76 9.69
CA PRO A 5 -15.48 3.14 10.45
C PRO A 5 -15.23 1.64 10.66
N LEU A 6 -15.63 1.10 11.82
CA LEU A 6 -15.32 -0.28 12.22
C LEU A 6 -16.07 -1.33 11.41
N GLU A 7 -17.18 -0.95 10.80
CA GLU A 7 -17.97 -1.78 9.89
C GLU A 7 -17.28 -2.03 8.55
N LEU A 8 -16.33 -1.18 8.13
CA LEU A 8 -15.60 -1.36 6.88
C LEU A 8 -14.45 -2.36 7.07
N THR A 9 -14.75 -3.63 6.78
CA THR A 9 -13.87 -4.77 7.03
C THR A 9 -13.50 -5.53 5.76
N ARG A 10 -14.25 -5.38 4.68
CA ARG A 10 -14.02 -6.10 3.42
C ARG A 10 -13.63 -5.15 2.29
N PHE A 11 -12.55 -5.51 1.62
CA PHE A 11 -11.99 -4.74 0.52
C PHE A 11 -11.61 -5.65 -0.64
N ALA A 12 -11.76 -5.14 -1.86
CA ALA A 12 -11.15 -5.72 -3.05
C ALA A 12 -9.83 -5.00 -3.35
N LEU A 13 -8.78 -5.77 -3.58
CA LEU A 13 -7.50 -5.28 -4.07
C LEU A 13 -7.43 -5.49 -5.59
N ILE A 14 -7.31 -4.40 -6.34
CA ILE A 14 -7.41 -4.38 -7.80
C ILE A 14 -6.13 -3.76 -8.36
N ALA A 15 -5.36 -4.52 -9.13
CA ALA A 15 -4.19 -3.99 -9.84
C ALA A 15 -4.63 -3.01 -10.95
N LEU A 16 -3.92 -1.90 -11.12
CA LEU A 16 -4.24 -0.94 -12.20
C LEU A 16 -3.85 -1.50 -13.58
N SER A 17 -2.72 -2.20 -13.67
CA SER A 17 -2.26 -2.96 -14.84
C SER A 17 -1.17 -3.94 -14.41
N GLU A 18 -0.82 -4.91 -15.26
CA GLU A 18 0.19 -5.95 -14.93
C GLU A 18 1.56 -5.35 -14.58
N ASP A 19 1.98 -4.30 -15.27
CA ASP A 19 3.29 -3.65 -15.07
C ASP A 19 3.25 -2.44 -14.11
N SER A 20 2.10 -2.12 -13.54
CA SER A 20 1.95 -0.96 -12.66
C SER A 20 2.24 -1.34 -11.19
N PRO A 21 3.03 -0.54 -10.46
CA PRO A 21 3.21 -0.75 -9.03
C PRO A 21 1.99 -0.30 -8.21
N PHE A 22 0.94 0.24 -8.85
CA PHE A 22 -0.22 0.81 -8.18
C PHE A 22 -1.42 -0.13 -8.16
N PHE A 23 -2.20 -0.03 -7.09
CA PHE A 23 -3.42 -0.80 -6.86
C PHE A 23 -4.53 0.12 -6.35
N PHE A 24 -5.79 -0.28 -6.57
CA PHE A 24 -6.93 0.22 -5.83
C PHE A 24 -7.30 -0.75 -4.72
N LEU A 25 -7.54 -0.21 -3.52
CA LEU A 25 -8.15 -0.94 -2.43
C LEU A 25 -9.55 -0.35 -2.22
N GLN A 26 -10.57 -1.04 -2.71
CA GLN A 26 -11.96 -0.58 -2.73
C GLN A 26 -12.77 -1.29 -1.66
N SER A 27 -13.48 -0.55 -0.80
CA SER A 27 -14.41 -1.16 0.16
C SER A 27 -15.56 -1.84 -0.59
N LEU A 28 -15.94 -3.02 -0.12
CA LEU A 28 -17.13 -3.75 -0.57
C LEU A 28 -18.39 -3.37 0.21
N GLU A 29 -18.26 -2.47 1.18
CA GLU A 29 -19.32 -2.04 2.09
C GLU A 29 -19.70 -0.57 1.85
N ASP A 30 -18.77 0.24 1.35
CA ASP A 30 -19.02 1.62 0.92
C ASP A 30 -18.30 1.91 -0.41
N GLU A 31 -19.07 2.18 -1.46
CA GLU A 31 -18.55 2.51 -2.79
C GLU A 31 -17.71 3.80 -2.82
N ASN A 32 -17.93 4.72 -1.87
CA ASN A 32 -17.20 5.97 -1.78
C ASN A 32 -15.88 5.85 -1.01
N THR A 33 -15.64 4.70 -0.36
CA THR A 33 -14.42 4.45 0.40
C THR A 33 -13.46 3.57 -0.40
N GLY A 34 -12.40 4.21 -0.90
CA GLY A 34 -11.30 3.52 -1.60
C GLY A 34 -9.97 4.24 -1.44
N PHE A 35 -8.88 3.50 -1.65
CA PHE A 35 -7.51 4.00 -1.55
C PHE A 35 -6.71 3.65 -2.78
N ILE A 36 -5.81 4.54 -3.16
CA ILE A 36 -4.70 4.20 -4.06
C ILE A 36 -3.58 3.64 -3.18
N LEU A 37 -3.11 2.46 -3.54
CA LEU A 37 -1.98 1.80 -2.93
C LEU A 37 -0.81 1.72 -3.93
N VAL A 38 0.39 1.53 -3.40
CA VAL A 38 1.58 1.25 -4.20
C VAL A 38 2.40 0.14 -3.55
N ASN A 39 3.03 -0.72 -4.36
CA ASN A 39 4.12 -1.58 -3.89
C ASN A 39 5.33 -0.68 -3.57
N PRO A 40 5.69 -0.50 -2.28
CA PRO A 40 6.71 0.46 -1.91
C PRO A 40 8.10 0.03 -2.38
N PHE A 41 8.39 -1.27 -2.48
CA PHE A 41 9.70 -1.77 -2.88
C PHE A 41 10.02 -1.46 -4.35
N ALA A 42 8.99 -1.31 -5.20
CA ALA A 42 9.16 -0.94 -6.60
C ALA A 42 9.55 0.54 -6.80
N LEU A 43 9.14 1.42 -5.88
CA LEU A 43 9.41 2.86 -5.99
C LEU A 43 10.50 3.35 -5.02
N PHE A 44 10.73 2.64 -3.92
CA PHE A 44 11.68 3.03 -2.89
C PHE A 44 12.66 1.87 -2.67
N PRO A 45 13.74 1.76 -3.49
CA PRO A 45 14.67 0.62 -3.44
C PRO A 45 15.40 0.41 -2.09
N GLY A 46 15.41 1.42 -1.22
CA GLY A 46 15.94 1.33 0.15
C GLY A 46 14.87 1.20 1.23
N TYR A 47 13.61 0.99 0.86
CA TYR A 47 12.53 0.80 1.83
C TYR A 47 12.59 -0.62 2.40
N GLU A 48 12.88 -0.69 3.68
CA GLU A 48 12.94 -1.90 4.50
C GLU A 48 12.39 -1.59 5.89
N PHE A 49 11.77 -2.57 6.53
CA PHE A 49 11.31 -2.44 7.90
C PHE A 49 11.14 -3.82 8.54
N ASP A 50 11.23 -3.85 9.86
CA ASP A 50 10.86 -5.03 10.64
C ASP A 50 9.39 -4.93 11.04
N LEU A 51 8.61 -5.96 10.71
CA LEU A 51 7.24 -6.06 11.18
C LEU A 51 7.25 -6.49 12.66
N PRO A 52 6.55 -5.78 13.58
CA PRO A 52 6.47 -6.20 14.97
C PRO A 52 5.87 -7.61 15.10
N ASP A 53 6.46 -8.46 15.94
CA ASP A 53 6.03 -9.85 16.15
C ASP A 53 4.53 -9.98 16.45
N ALA A 54 3.99 -9.07 17.26
CA ALA A 54 2.56 -9.06 17.59
C ALA A 54 1.66 -8.83 16.36
N GLU A 55 2.10 -8.01 15.41
CA GLU A 55 1.34 -7.80 14.16
C GLU A 55 1.51 -9.00 13.23
N ALA A 56 2.71 -9.61 13.21
CA ALA A 56 2.95 -10.81 12.41
C ALA A 56 2.11 -12.00 12.87
N GLU A 57 2.02 -12.20 14.18
CA GLU A 57 1.16 -13.21 14.82
C GLU A 57 -0.32 -12.92 14.53
N THR A 58 -0.76 -11.66 14.67
CA THR A 58 -2.14 -11.25 14.37
C THR A 58 -2.53 -11.48 12.91
N LEU A 59 -1.59 -11.26 11.98
CA LEU A 59 -1.78 -11.51 10.54
C LEU A 59 -1.60 -12.98 10.16
N GLY A 60 -1.15 -13.83 11.10
CA GLY A 60 -0.96 -15.26 10.89
C GLY A 60 0.13 -15.60 9.88
N PHE A 61 1.22 -14.81 9.84
CA PHE A 61 2.35 -15.13 8.96
C PHE A 61 3.08 -16.38 9.45
N GLY A 62 3.11 -17.42 8.61
CA GLY A 62 3.94 -18.61 8.82
C GLY A 62 5.33 -18.47 8.20
N ALA A 63 5.46 -17.62 7.16
CA ALA A 63 6.73 -17.29 6.52
C ALA A 63 6.67 -15.89 5.87
N PRO A 64 7.80 -15.18 5.72
CA PRO A 64 7.85 -13.84 5.12
C PRO A 64 7.29 -13.77 3.69
N GLU A 65 7.39 -14.84 2.90
CA GLU A 65 6.93 -14.90 1.51
C GLU A 65 5.40 -14.81 1.39
N GLN A 66 4.68 -15.02 2.49
CA GLN A 66 3.23 -14.85 2.56
C GLN A 66 2.81 -13.38 2.74
N ALA A 67 3.76 -12.47 2.99
CA ALA A 67 3.49 -11.06 3.18
C ALA A 67 3.51 -10.31 1.84
N ALA A 68 2.37 -9.71 1.50
CA ALA A 68 2.31 -8.61 0.56
C ALA A 68 2.27 -7.28 1.33
N VAL A 69 3.04 -6.29 0.86
CA VAL A 69 3.13 -4.97 1.50
C VAL A 69 2.77 -3.88 0.51
N PHE A 70 1.96 -2.95 0.98
CA PHE A 70 1.54 -1.77 0.23
C PHE A 70 1.66 -0.51 1.07
N CYS A 71 1.82 0.64 0.42
CA CYS A 71 1.70 1.95 1.08
C CYS A 71 0.55 2.76 0.47
N ILE A 72 -0.21 3.45 1.32
CA ILE A 72 -1.29 4.32 0.87
C ILE A 72 -0.70 5.57 0.20
N VAL A 73 -1.22 5.91 -0.97
CA VAL A 73 -0.87 7.09 -1.74
C VAL A 73 -1.88 8.20 -1.46
N ASN A 74 -1.38 9.37 -1.07
CA ASN A 74 -2.15 10.61 -1.00
C ASN A 74 -1.90 11.42 -2.27
N ALA A 75 -2.92 11.50 -3.14
CA ALA A 75 -2.90 12.24 -4.40
C ALA A 75 -3.85 13.46 -4.41
N VAL A 76 -4.24 13.99 -3.22
CA VAL A 76 -5.20 15.10 -3.10
C VAL A 76 -4.76 16.36 -3.87
N ARG A 77 -3.44 16.55 -4.03
CA ARG A 77 -2.84 17.68 -4.77
C ARG A 77 -2.45 17.31 -6.21
N GLY A 78 -3.06 16.26 -6.75
CA GLY A 78 -2.72 15.66 -8.05
C GLY A 78 -1.51 14.74 -7.99
N PHE A 79 -1.38 13.88 -9.01
CA PHE A 79 -0.38 12.81 -9.04
C PHE A 79 1.07 13.31 -8.99
N LYS A 80 1.36 14.47 -9.60
CA LYS A 80 2.71 15.10 -9.56
C LYS A 80 3.18 15.46 -8.15
N ASN A 81 2.23 15.71 -7.24
CA ASN A 81 2.51 16.04 -5.84
C ASN A 81 2.11 14.88 -4.91
N ALA A 82 1.90 13.68 -5.46
CA ALA A 82 1.47 12.55 -4.67
C ALA A 82 2.58 12.11 -3.71
N THR A 83 2.14 11.61 -2.55
CA THR A 83 3.03 11.12 -1.51
C THR A 83 2.58 9.74 -1.05
N ALA A 84 3.51 8.85 -0.71
CA ALA A 84 3.23 7.60 -0.04
C ALA A 84 3.41 7.75 1.49
N ASN A 85 2.57 7.07 2.26
CA ASN A 85 2.77 6.89 3.69
C ASN A 85 3.65 5.66 3.95
N LEU A 86 4.96 5.87 4.06
CA LEU A 86 5.93 4.81 4.37
C LEU A 86 6.00 4.48 5.87
N LEU A 87 5.42 5.32 6.73
CA LEU A 87 5.37 5.06 8.18
C LEU A 87 4.28 4.04 8.54
N ALA A 88 3.23 3.91 7.73
CA ALA A 88 2.10 3.04 8.02
C ALA A 88 1.71 2.17 6.82
N PRO A 89 2.54 1.17 6.45
CA PRO A 89 2.23 0.22 5.39
C PRO A 89 0.99 -0.63 5.73
N VAL A 90 0.33 -1.10 4.68
CA VAL A 90 -0.67 -2.16 4.72
C VAL A 90 0.06 -3.49 4.47
N ALA A 91 0.14 -4.33 5.50
CA ALA A 91 0.64 -5.70 5.40
C ALA A 91 -0.54 -6.66 5.23
N MET A 92 -0.45 -7.57 4.26
CA MET A 92 -1.48 -8.54 3.94
C MET A 92 -0.89 -9.95 3.87
N ASN A 93 -1.55 -10.89 4.53
CA ASN A 93 -1.30 -12.30 4.34
C ASN A 93 -1.97 -12.77 3.05
N THR A 94 -1.16 -13.14 2.05
CA THR A 94 -1.65 -13.57 0.73
C THR A 94 -2.38 -14.90 0.77
N ALA A 95 -2.13 -15.75 1.79
CA ALA A 95 -2.81 -17.03 1.94
C ALA A 95 -4.24 -16.87 2.49
N THR A 96 -4.49 -15.88 3.34
CA THR A 96 -5.79 -15.68 4.00
C THR A 96 -6.54 -14.45 3.51
N GLY A 97 -5.86 -13.51 2.84
CA GLY A 97 -6.38 -12.19 2.48
C GLY A 97 -6.53 -11.24 3.68
N THR A 98 -6.11 -11.63 4.89
CA THR A 98 -6.17 -10.76 6.07
C THR A 98 -5.13 -9.67 5.96
N ALA A 99 -5.55 -8.41 6.13
CA ALA A 99 -4.66 -7.26 6.03
C ALA A 99 -4.83 -6.30 7.22
N ARG A 100 -3.73 -5.62 7.55
CA ARG A 100 -3.69 -4.55 8.55
C ARG A 100 -2.81 -3.42 8.10
N GLN A 101 -3.20 -2.21 8.46
CA GLN A 101 -2.31 -1.07 8.39
C GLN A 101 -1.52 -0.98 9.69
N VAL A 102 -0.20 -1.12 9.59
CA VAL A 102 0.72 -1.24 10.72
C VAL A 102 1.53 0.03 10.82
N VAL A 103 1.50 0.70 11.97
CA VAL A 103 2.34 1.89 12.20
C VAL A 103 3.72 1.44 12.67
N LEU A 104 4.74 1.76 11.88
CA LEU A 104 6.12 1.41 12.17
C LEU A 104 6.70 2.32 13.26
N ASN A 105 7.54 1.76 14.12
CA ASN A 105 8.38 2.54 15.04
C ASN A 105 9.76 2.80 14.42
N ASP A 106 9.77 3.32 13.19
CA ASP A 106 10.99 3.63 12.44
C ASP A 106 11.03 5.10 12.04
N ARG A 107 12.02 5.83 12.56
CA ARG A 107 12.18 7.27 12.34
C ARG A 107 12.71 7.62 10.94
N ARG A 108 13.16 6.64 10.15
CA ARG A 108 13.56 6.83 8.75
C ARG A 108 12.36 7.18 7.87
N TYR A 109 11.17 6.74 8.26
CA TYR A 109 9.95 6.90 7.49
C TYR A 109 8.99 7.91 8.09
N GLY A 110 8.09 8.39 7.24
CA GLY A 110 7.17 9.46 7.55
C GLY A 110 5.87 9.27 6.79
N VAL A 111 4.87 10.09 7.14
CA VAL A 111 3.52 9.97 6.57
C VAL A 111 3.40 10.55 5.15
N ARG A 112 4.41 11.28 4.68
CA ARG A 112 4.44 11.93 3.37
C ARG A 112 5.83 11.80 2.75
N HIS A 113 6.05 10.76 1.97
CA HIS A 113 7.22 10.62 1.10
C HIS A 113 6.81 10.91 -0.34
N PRO A 114 7.40 11.91 -1.02
CA PRO A 114 7.13 12.16 -2.44
C PRO A 114 7.33 10.89 -3.26
N LEU A 115 6.38 10.61 -4.16
CA LEU A 115 6.60 9.55 -5.13
C LEU A 115 7.78 9.95 -6.03
N PRO A 116 8.73 9.04 -6.32
CA PRO A 116 9.75 9.31 -7.31
C PRO A 116 9.09 9.61 -8.65
N ALA A 117 9.72 10.47 -9.46
CA ALA A 117 9.35 10.58 -10.85
C ALA A 117 9.57 9.20 -11.49
N THR A 118 8.49 8.48 -11.78
CA THR A 118 8.59 7.30 -12.62
C THR A 118 9.07 7.80 -13.97
N ALA A 119 10.24 7.33 -14.41
CA ALA A 119 10.62 7.43 -15.81
C ALA A 119 9.62 6.56 -16.57
N GLY A 120 8.45 7.13 -16.89
CA GLY A 120 7.54 6.50 -17.81
C GLY A 120 8.34 6.25 -19.09
N LYS A 121 8.46 4.99 -19.50
CA LYS A 121 8.51 4.75 -20.93
C LYS A 121 7.26 5.45 -21.46
N SER A 122 7.50 6.56 -22.14
CA SER A 122 6.47 7.29 -22.86
C SER A 122 5.65 6.27 -23.64
N ALA A 123 4.36 6.15 -23.34
CA ALA A 123 3.40 5.69 -24.33
C ALA A 123 3.25 6.81 -25.36
N ALA A 124 4.31 7.01 -26.14
CA ALA A 124 4.23 7.60 -27.46
C ALA A 124 4.43 6.44 -28.43
N GLU A 125 3.58 6.41 -29.45
CA GLU A 125 3.57 5.45 -30.56
C GLU A 125 2.86 4.13 -30.27
N ASP A 126 1.52 4.17 -30.32
CA ASP A 126 0.85 3.43 -31.39
C ASP A 126 -0.55 4.02 -31.72
N ARG A 127 -0.64 4.53 -32.96
CA ARG A 127 -1.80 4.97 -33.76
C ARG A 127 -2.39 6.37 -33.59
#